data_AF-A0A536TK82-F1
#
_entry.id   AF-A0A536TK82-F1
#
_cell.length_a   1.000
_cell.length_b   1.000
_cell.length_c   1.000
_cell.angle_alpha   90.00
_cell.angle_beta   90.00
_cell.angle_gamma   90.00
#
_symmetry.space_group_name_H-M   'P 1'
#
loop_
_entity.id
_entity.type
_entity.pdbx_description
1 polymer ?
#
loop_
_entity_poly.entity_id
_entity_poly.type
_entity_poly.pdbx_seq_one_letter_code
_entity_poly.pdbx_strand_id
1 'polypeptide(L)' 'IVGVVTNGLFARRGADVILVGTDSGVQTLDAHKF' A
#
# COMPACT_ATOMS: atom_id res chain seq x y z
N ILE A 1 17.13 -2.66 14.62
CA ILE A 1 17.20 -1.71 15.76
C ILE A 1 16.77 -2.49 16.99
N VAL A 2 17.64 -2.61 17.98
CA VAL A 2 17.30 -3.35 19.21
C VAL A 2 16.14 -2.63 19.90
N GLY A 3 15.12 -3.39 20.31
CA GLY A 3 13.93 -2.85 20.95
C GLY A 3 12.82 -2.38 20.00
N VAL A 4 12.99 -2.43 18.67
CA VAL A 4 11.87 -2.17 17.75
C VAL A 4 10.94 -3.38 17.70
N VAL A 5 9.66 -3.12 17.99
CA VAL A 5 8.60 -4.14 17.94
C VAL A 5 8.03 -4.25 16.52
N THR A 6 7.65 -3.11 15.92
CA THR A 6 7.16 -3.03 14.54
C THR A 6 7.59 -1.72 13.90
N ASN A 7 7.82 -1.75 12.58
CA ASN A 7 7.92 -0.54 11.77
C ASN A 7 6.67 -0.40 10.89
N GLY A 8 6.40 0.81 10.41
CA GLY A 8 5.24 1.10 9.56
C GLY A 8 5.45 0.80 8.07
N LEU A 9 6.51 0.07 7.70
CA LEU A 9 6.78 -0.24 6.29
C LEU A 9 6.07 -1.54 5.90
N PHE A 10 4.95 -1.39 5.21
CA PHE A 10 4.19 -2.50 4.62
C PHE A 10 4.73 -2.82 3.21
N ALA A 11 6.02 -3.15 3.11
CA ALA A 11 6.67 -3.48 1.83
C ALA A 11 6.69 -4.99 1.55
N ARG A 12 6.97 -5.82 2.58
CA ARG A 12 6.96 -7.29 2.46
C ARG A 12 5.54 -7.85 2.25
N ARG A 13 4.53 -7.13 2.73
CA ARG A 13 3.11 -7.41 2.52
C ARG A 13 2.40 -6.08 2.28
N GLY A 14 2.60 -5.54 1.08
CA GLY A 14 1.92 -4.35 0.61
C GLY A 14 0.45 -4.62 0.29
N ALA A 15 -0.22 -3.59 -0.21
CA ALA A 15 -1.58 -3.75 -0.74
C ALA A 15 -1.55 -4.59 -2.01
N ASP A 16 -2.53 -5.47 -2.20
CA ASP A 16 -2.73 -6.19 -3.47
C ASP A 16 -3.48 -5.34 -4.50
N VAL A 17 -4.46 -4.56 -4.03
CA VAL A 17 -5.29 -3.64 -4.82
C VAL A 17 -5.40 -2.31 -4.06
N ILE A 18 -5.30 -1.20 -4.79
CA ILE A 18 -5.35 0.16 -4.23
C ILE A 18 -6.55 0.89 -4.83
N LEU A 19 -7.39 1.48 -3.99
CA LEU A 19 -8.49 2.35 -4.38
C LEU A 19 -8.14 3.79 -4.03
N VAL A 20 -7.95 4.64 -5.04
CA VAL A 20 -7.59 6.05 -4.87
C VAL A 20 -8.80 6.92 -5.15
N GLY A 21 -9.25 7.68 -4.16
CA GLY A 21 -10.23 8.73 -4.37
C GLY A 21 -9.59 9.92 -5.09
N THR A 22 -10.14 10.30 -6.23
CA THR A 22 -9.71 11.48 -7.02
C THR A 22 -10.90 12.38 -7.34
N ASP A 23 -10.64 13.60 -7.79
CA ASP A 23 -11.70 14.56 -8.14
C ASP A 23 -12.62 14.05 -9.26
N SER A 24 -12.15 13.12 -10.10
CA SER A 24 -12.91 12.47 -11.16
C SER A 24 -13.55 11.13 -10.76
N GLY A 25 -13.41 10.72 -9.49
CA GLY A 25 -13.95 9.46 -8.96
C GLY A 25 -12.89 8.50 -8.42
N VAL A 26 -13.25 7.24 -8.21
CA VAL A 26 -12.36 6.22 -7.64
C VAL A 26 -11.53 5.55 -8.75
N GLN A 27 -10.21 5.54 -8.58
CA GLN A 27 -9.28 4.83 -9.45
C GLN A 27 -8.82 3.53 -8.77
N THR A 28 -8.78 2.44 -9.53
CA THR A 28 -8.31 1.14 -9.04
C THR A 28 -6.93 0.83 -9.62
N LEU A 29 -5.94 0.60 -8.77
CA LEU A 29 -4.57 0.23 -9.16
C LEU A 29 -4.27 -1.19 -8.65
N ASP A 30 -3.55 -1.96 -9.47
CA ASP A 30 -3.07 -3.30 -9.12
C ASP A 30 -1.58 -3.20 -8.77
N ALA A 31 -1.22 -3.62 -7.57
CA ALA A 31 0.14 -3.49 -7.06
C ALA A 31 1.09 -4.57 -7.59
N HIS A 32 0.57 -5.66 -8.17
CA HIS A 32 1.36 -6.76 -8.72
C HIS A 32 1.77 -6.54 -10.18
N LYS A 33 1.34 -5.42 -10.79
CA LYS A 33 1.67 -5.05 -12.19
C LYS A 33 2.99 -4.28 -12.34
N PHE A 34 3.83 -4.24 -11.30
CA PHE A 34 5.11 -3.54 -11.27
C PHE A 34 6.29 -4.49 -11.10
#